data_AF-A0A2V9PUG7-F1
#
_entry.id   AF-A0A2V9PUG7-F1
#
_cell.length_a   1.000
_cell.length_b   1.000
_cell.length_c   1.000
_cell.angle_alpha   90.00
_cell.angle_beta   90.00
_cell.angle_gamma   90.00
#
_symmetry.space_group_name_H-M   'P 1'
#
loop_
_entity.id
_entity.type
_entity.pdbx_description
1 polymer ?
#
loop_
_entity_poly.entity_id
_entity_poly.type
_entity_poly.pdbx_seq_one_letter_code
_entity_poly.pdbx_strand_id
1 'polypeptide(L)' 'MRFSHLFFEIDLLEYFDEGGRFHSKDWAPIAGMVRRSFRFDERNRNGTTGYTSIVLDAHKPT' A
#
# COMPACT_ATOMS: atom_id res chain seq x y z
N MET A 1 -2.97 -16.63 -26.93
CA MET A 1 -3.12 -16.25 -25.52
C MET A 1 -4.32 -15.31 -25.41
N ARG A 2 -5.28 -15.59 -24.54
CA ARG A 2 -6.47 -14.76 -24.31
C ARG A 2 -6.24 -13.96 -23.03
N PHE A 3 -6.22 -12.64 -23.12
CA PHE A 3 -6.24 -11.75 -21.94
C PHE A 3 -7.68 -11.28 -21.74
N SER A 4 -8.30 -11.68 -20.63
CA SER A 4 -9.60 -11.16 -20.19
C SER A 4 -9.38 -10.00 -19.22
N HIS A 5 -10.21 -8.95 -19.31
CA HIS A 5 -10.27 -7.92 -18.28
C HIS A 5 -10.82 -8.55 -17.00
N LEU A 6 -9.92 -8.84 -16.05
CA LEU A 6 -10.29 -9.25 -14.71
C LEU A 6 -10.25 -8.02 -13.81
N PHE A 7 -11.36 -7.77 -13.12
CA PHE A 7 -11.41 -6.77 -12.06
C PHE A 7 -10.76 -7.34 -10.81
N PHE A 8 -10.01 -6.51 -10.09
CA PHE A 8 -9.45 -6.82 -8.78
C PHE A 8 -10.25 -6.09 -7.73
N GLU A 9 -10.42 -6.72 -6.57
CA GLU A 9 -10.81 -6.02 -5.36
C GLU A 9 -9.56 -5.38 -4.75
N ILE A 10 -9.71 -4.15 -4.25
CA ILE A 10 -8.59 -3.33 -3.81
C ILE A 10 -8.78 -2.96 -2.34
N ASP A 11 -7.79 -3.29 -1.53
CA ASP A 11 -7.62 -2.82 -0.16
C ASP A 11 -6.50 -1.76 -0.13
N LEU A 12 -6.86 -0.50 0.09
CA LEU A 12 -5.85 0.55 0.27
C LEU A 12 -5.17 0.39 1.63
N LEU A 13 -3.86 0.13 1.62
CA LEU A 13 -3.06 -0.10 2.82
C LEU A 13 -2.34 1.16 3.29
N GLU A 14 -1.79 1.95 2.38
CA GLU A 14 -1.13 3.22 2.69
C GLU A 14 -1.38 4.21 1.55
N TYR A 15 -1.87 5.43 1.85
CA TYR A 15 -2.07 6.47 0.83
C TYR A 15 -2.24 7.84 1.48
N PHE A 16 -2.03 8.89 0.70
CA PHE A 16 -2.48 10.24 1.03
C PHE A 16 -3.84 10.49 0.37
N ASP A 17 -4.80 11.00 1.12
CA ASP A 17 -6.08 11.43 0.55
C ASP A 17 -5.95 12.77 -0.18
N GLU A 18 -7.05 13.23 -0.79
CA GLU A 18 -7.11 14.51 -1.52
C GLU A 18 -6.79 15.72 -0.63
N GLY A 19 -6.96 15.60 0.69
CA GLY A 19 -6.61 16.63 1.68
C GLY A 19 -5.15 16.58 2.12
N GLY A 20 -4.34 15.66 1.57
CA GLY A 20 -2.95 15.45 1.97
C GLY A 20 -2.80 14.78 3.34
N ARG A 21 -3.85 14.14 3.87
CA ARG A 21 -3.77 13.36 5.10
C ARG A 21 -3.31 11.94 4.78
N PHE A 22 -2.31 11.47 5.52
CA PHE A 22 -1.84 10.09 5.42
C PHE A 22 -2.80 9.11 6.12
N HIS A 23 -3.15 8.03 5.42
CA HIS A 23 -3.93 6.90 5.91
C HIS A 23 -3.09 5.64 5.83
N SER A 24 -3.15 4.81 6.88
CA SER A 24 -2.52 3.49 6.88
C SER A 24 -3.39 2.44 7.59
N LYS A 25 -3.41 1.22 7.05
CA LYS A 25 -4.03 0.02 7.63
C LYS A 25 -2.94 -0.99 7.98
N ASP A 26 -3.05 -1.65 9.13
CA ASP A 26 -2.11 -2.73 9.47
C ASP A 26 -2.31 -3.93 8.54
N TRP A 27 -1.18 -4.52 8.13
CA TRP A 27 -1.13 -5.72 7.32
C TRP A 27 0.04 -6.60 7.78
N ALA A 28 -0.06 -7.91 7.51
CA ALA A 28 0.92 -8.88 7.96
C ALA A 28 2.11 -8.93 6.98
N PRO A 29 3.35 -8.61 7.40
CA PRO A 29 4.52 -8.59 6.50
C PRO A 29 4.82 -9.94 5.85
N ILE A 30 4.42 -11.03 6.50
CA ILE A 30 4.56 -12.39 5.99
C ILE A 30 3.72 -12.64 4.73
N ALA A 31 2.68 -11.85 4.50
CA ALA A 31 1.82 -11.94 3.31
C ALA A 31 2.40 -11.22 2.07
N GLY A 32 3.50 -10.48 2.22
CA GLY A 32 4.13 -9.75 1.12
C GLY A 32 4.72 -8.43 1.57
N MET A 33 5.94 -8.44 2.11
CA MET A 33 6.55 -7.25 2.67
C MET A 33 6.90 -6.19 1.61
N VAL A 34 6.30 -5.00 1.74
CA VAL A 34 6.68 -3.79 1.00
C VAL A 34 7.73 -3.00 1.79
N ARG A 35 9.02 -3.09 1.40
CA ARG A 35 10.12 -2.34 2.05
C ARG A 35 9.97 -0.81 1.94
N ARG A 36 9.24 -0.36 0.92
CA ARG A 36 8.91 1.06 0.66
C ARG A 36 7.54 1.46 1.25
N SER A 37 7.12 0.79 2.31
CA SER A 37 5.97 1.20 3.11
C SER A 37 6.40 2.18 4.19
N PHE A 38 5.44 2.92 4.75
CA PHE A 38 5.70 3.84 5.85
C PHE A 38 6.38 3.15 7.03
N ARG A 39 5.87 1.97 7.39
CA ARG A 39 6.36 1.15 8.52
C ARG A 39 7.78 0.61 8.34
N PHE A 40 8.19 0.29 7.10
CA PHE A 40 9.44 -0.45 6.85
C PHE A 40 10.51 0.35 6.09
N ASP A 41 10.20 1.54 5.56
CA ASP A 41 11.23 2.36 4.93
C ASP A 41 12.11 3.01 5.99
N GLU A 42 13.40 2.66 5.95
CA GLU A 42 14.41 3.18 6.87
C GLU A 42 14.55 4.71 6.83
N ARG A 43 14.14 5.36 5.74
CA ARG A 43 14.12 6.82 5.61
C ARG A 43 13.02 7.48 6.44
N ASN A 44 11.98 6.74 6.81
CA ASN A 44 10.90 7.22 7.66
C ASN A 44 11.20 7.02 9.16
N ARG A 45 12.39 6.51 9.51
CA ARG A 45 12.90 6.51 10.88
C ARG A 45 12.88 7.95 11.38
N ASN A 46 12.19 8.18 12.50
CA ASN A 46 11.86 9.49 13.11
C ASN A 46 10.50 10.10 12.72
N GLY A 47 9.61 9.36 12.04
CA GLY A 47 8.22 9.77 11.81
C GLY A 47 8.03 10.81 10.72
N THR A 48 9.10 11.19 10.02
CA THR A 48 9.06 12.04 8.83
C THR A 48 8.82 11.20 7.58
N THR A 49 7.79 11.50 6.81
CA THR A 49 7.55 10.89 5.49
C THR A 49 8.56 11.45 4.49
N GLY A 50 9.67 10.75 4.27
CA GLY A 50 10.71 11.18 3.33
C GLY A 50 10.28 11.14 1.85
N TYR A 51 9.12 10.54 1.58
CA TYR A 51 8.46 10.45 0.27
C TYR A 51 7.01 10.00 0.47
N THR A 52 6.16 10.30 -0.51
CA THR A 52 4.77 9.83 -0.56
C THR A 52 4.66 8.56 -1.41
N SER A 53 3.87 7.59 -0.96
CA SER A 53 3.60 6.35 -1.69
C SER A 53 2.11 6.01 -1.63
N ILE A 54 1.69 5.16 -2.56
CA ILE A 54 0.43 4.42 -2.48
C ILE A 54 0.79 2.94 -2.39
N VAL A 55 0.29 2.26 -1.37
CA VAL A 55 0.39 0.80 -1.19
C VAL A 55 -1.04 0.27 -1.13
N LEU A 56 -1.32 -0.73 -1.95
CA LEU A 56 -2.61 -1.40 -2.00
C LEU A 56 -2.40 -2.90 -2.11
N ASP A 57 -3.32 -3.66 -1.54
CA ASP A 57 -3.47 -5.08 -1.79
C ASP A 57 -4.54 -5.26 -2.86
N ALA A 58 -4.24 -6.07 -3.87
CA ALA A 58 -5.12 -6.31 -5.01
C ALA A 58 -5.34 -7.82 -5.14
N HIS A 59 -6.52 -8.28 -4.76
CA HIS A 59 -6.87 -9.69 -4.80
C HIS A 59 -7.95 -9.96 -5.84
N LYS A 60 -7.97 -11.20 -6.32
CA LYS A 60 -9.07 -11.66 -7.17
C LYS A 60 -10.36 -11.67 -6.34
N PRO A 61 -11.49 -11.23 -6.90
CA PRO A 61 -12.79 -11.41 -6.25
C PRO A 61 -13.00 -12.90 -5.93
N THR A 62 -13.56 -13.19 -4.76
CA THR A 62 -13.84 -14.56 -4.33
C THR A 62 -15.14 -15.07 -4.94
#